data_AF-A0A556RHR7-F1
#
_entry.id   AF-A0A556RHR7-F1
#
_cell.length_a   1.000
_cell.length_b   1.000
_cell.length_c   1.000
_cell.angle_alpha   90.00
_cell.angle_beta   90.00
_cell.angle_gamma   90.00
#
_symmetry.space_group_name_H-M   'P 1'
#
loop_
_entity.id
_entity.type
_entity.pdbx_description
1 polymer ?
#
loop_
_entity_poly.entity_id
_entity_poly.type
_entity_poly.pdbx_seq_one_letter_code
_entity_poly.pdbx_strand_id
1 'polypeptide(L)'
;MLILLLLYSPNSISLSAFTANIVEGNAPEVINTNTAANKHGFTVNGVFYSESSGNINSDEIKEFAGDLKLSDFGIRNFTNNLLSEDLNFIDIDGDYADPLNSFTVTTTKHVWSDANGSVLTDEDKIIGCGSGFPMPLKLKIYISAQTISQYGIPNKSDYVPITKVYQIAPKAALCYAKPYSTEKNGNYQWIGLIPSSSSKEWVGVTNDKLYATPSPITGGGYSADYVPNWGFKVEPSESNGKKFPTTGFPGAKFQLIVSGAQSDYIFSLPINSGNQVSIDQQGYVILKGKPTGKVTIRATLKRNPSIQLDYSFNPTNPWVVPYDSMISYESAVQKCGGVDKLLTRAELSNSPRALDYEKNRDIVISNAYTRKIGSLFAEWGWTTRSSYPESKWQEYFPPPNFVGRYWTSEKRADGTWLVVHNHDGFVGHYPANAADIFEGNPLCRE
;
A
#
# COMPACT_ATOMS: atom_id res chain seq x y z
N MET A 1 16.67 120.00 -10.10
CA MET A 1 17.08 118.59 -10.27
C MET A 1 17.61 118.10 -8.93
N LEU A 2 16.76 117.44 -8.14
CA LEU A 2 17.12 116.42 -7.16
C LEU A 2 15.84 115.62 -6.84
N ILE A 3 15.98 114.31 -6.80
CA ILE A 3 14.97 113.28 -7.03
C ILE A 3 14.45 112.77 -5.68
N LEU A 4 13.12 112.66 -5.54
CA LEU A 4 12.46 111.98 -4.42
C LEU A 4 12.27 110.50 -4.81
N LEU A 5 13.07 109.60 -4.23
CA LEU A 5 12.94 108.15 -4.39
C LEU A 5 11.89 107.61 -3.39
N LEU A 6 10.73 107.22 -3.91
CA LEU A 6 9.75 106.37 -3.22
C LEU A 6 10.25 104.92 -3.23
N LEU A 7 10.58 104.39 -2.06
CA LEU A 7 10.87 102.98 -1.84
C LEU A 7 9.55 102.19 -1.91
N TYR A 8 9.34 101.47 -3.00
CA TYR A 8 8.33 100.41 -3.10
C TYR A 8 8.94 99.11 -2.59
N SER A 9 8.40 98.57 -1.50
CA SER A 9 8.69 97.22 -1.01
C SER A 9 7.67 96.24 -1.58
N PRO A 10 8.04 95.32 -2.49
CA PRO A 10 7.17 94.19 -2.81
C PRO A 10 7.30 93.13 -1.72
N ASN A 11 6.22 92.92 -0.96
CA ASN A 11 6.03 91.69 -0.21
C ASN A 11 5.70 90.58 -1.23
N SER A 12 6.68 89.77 -1.61
CA SER A 12 6.44 88.52 -2.29
C SER A 12 5.97 87.49 -1.26
N ILE A 13 4.66 87.33 -1.14
CA ILE A 13 4.06 86.18 -0.47
C ILE A 13 4.27 84.98 -1.40
N SER A 14 5.23 84.14 -1.05
CA SER A 14 5.35 82.79 -1.61
C SER A 14 4.19 81.95 -1.06
N LEU A 15 3.20 81.64 -1.91
CA LEU A 15 2.27 80.55 -1.66
C LEU A 15 2.99 79.24 -2.01
N SER A 16 3.48 78.52 -1.00
CA SER A 16 3.79 77.09 -1.16
C SER A 16 2.48 76.31 -0.99
N ALA A 17 1.64 76.30 -2.02
CA ALA A 17 0.52 75.37 -2.07
C ALA A 17 1.08 73.99 -2.47
N PHE A 18 1.37 73.15 -1.48
CA PHE A 18 1.42 71.70 -1.70
C PHE A 18 -0.03 71.24 -1.94
N THR A 19 -0.51 71.33 -3.18
CA THR A 19 -1.69 70.57 -3.59
C THR A 19 -1.25 69.11 -3.66
N ALA A 20 -1.48 68.36 -2.58
CA ALA A 20 -1.60 66.91 -2.69
C ALA A 20 -2.85 66.65 -3.52
N ASN A 21 -2.72 66.68 -4.85
CA ASN A 21 -3.76 66.19 -5.74
C ASN A 21 -3.87 64.70 -5.47
N ILE A 22 -4.86 64.33 -4.65
CA ILE A 22 -5.31 62.95 -4.54
C ILE A 22 -5.84 62.61 -5.93
N VAL A 23 -5.10 61.79 -6.66
CA VAL A 23 -5.57 61.21 -7.92
C VAL A 23 -6.50 60.08 -7.51
N GLU A 24 -7.80 60.37 -7.45
CA GLU A 24 -8.82 59.34 -7.42
C GLU A 24 -8.81 58.64 -8.78
N GLY A 25 -8.56 57.33 -8.74
CA GLY A 25 -8.36 56.50 -9.93
C GLY A 25 -8.91 55.10 -9.69
N ASN A 26 -8.56 54.19 -10.58
CA ASN A 26 -8.85 52.77 -10.49
C ASN A 26 -7.80 52.09 -9.60
N ALA A 27 -8.16 50.95 -9.02
CA ALA A 27 -7.18 50.12 -8.33
C ALA A 27 -6.22 49.50 -9.36
N PRO A 28 -4.93 49.32 -9.03
CA PRO A 28 -4.06 48.50 -9.85
C PRO A 28 -4.54 47.04 -9.83
N GLU A 29 -4.10 46.22 -10.78
CA GLU A 29 -4.53 44.82 -10.91
C GLU A 29 -3.35 43.84 -11.03
N VAL A 30 -3.56 42.63 -10.47
CA VAL A 30 -2.66 41.49 -10.69
C VAL A 30 -3.09 40.73 -11.95
N ILE A 31 -2.29 40.83 -13.01
CA ILE A 31 -2.57 40.18 -14.30
C ILE A 31 -1.65 38.97 -14.57
N ASN A 32 -1.97 38.23 -15.63
CA ASN A 32 -1.22 37.04 -16.07
C ASN A 32 -0.96 36.02 -14.95
N THR A 33 -1.99 35.81 -14.12
CA THR A 33 -1.95 34.89 -12.98
C THR A 33 -1.61 33.45 -13.37
N ASN A 34 -1.92 33.03 -14.60
CA ASN A 34 -1.50 31.73 -15.14
C ASN A 34 0.02 31.61 -15.28
N THR A 35 0.68 32.64 -15.83
CA THR A 35 2.15 32.67 -15.96
C THR A 35 2.81 32.65 -14.58
N ALA A 36 2.24 33.38 -13.62
CA ALA A 36 2.69 33.32 -12.23
C ALA A 36 2.45 31.92 -11.61
N ALA A 37 1.30 31.32 -11.85
CA ALA A 37 0.95 29.98 -11.35
C ALA A 37 1.91 28.89 -11.85
N ASN A 38 2.51 29.05 -13.03
CA ASN A 38 3.53 28.12 -13.56
C ASN A 38 4.82 28.09 -12.71
N LYS A 39 5.00 29.04 -11.78
CA LYS A 39 6.12 29.08 -10.82
C LYS A 39 5.82 28.35 -9.51
N HIS A 40 4.56 27.98 -9.26
CA HIS A 40 4.25 27.00 -8.20
C HIS A 40 4.94 25.68 -8.51
N GLY A 41 5.35 24.97 -7.48
CA GLY A 41 6.07 23.72 -7.67
C GLY A 41 6.45 23.05 -6.37
N PHE A 42 7.07 21.89 -6.50
CA PHE A 42 7.46 21.03 -5.39
C PHE A 42 8.78 20.34 -5.70
N THR A 43 9.48 19.85 -4.68
CA THR A 43 10.74 19.13 -4.81
C THR A 43 10.55 17.66 -4.42
N VAL A 44 11.05 16.75 -5.24
CA VAL A 44 11.12 15.31 -4.91
C VAL A 44 12.55 14.85 -5.21
N ASN A 45 13.19 14.16 -4.27
CA ASN A 45 14.57 13.65 -4.42
C ASN A 45 15.57 14.71 -4.94
N GLY A 46 15.44 15.95 -4.45
CA GLY A 46 16.31 17.07 -4.84
C GLY A 46 16.02 17.71 -6.20
N VAL A 47 15.02 17.22 -6.95
CA VAL A 47 14.61 17.80 -8.23
C VAL A 47 13.38 18.68 -8.02
N PHE A 48 13.45 19.95 -8.40
CA PHE A 48 12.31 20.88 -8.37
C PHE A 48 11.45 20.72 -9.61
N TYR A 49 10.15 20.52 -9.43
CA TYR A 49 9.15 20.36 -10.47
C TYR A 49 8.21 21.56 -10.51
N SER A 50 8.15 22.21 -11.66
CA SER A 50 7.17 23.25 -11.99
C SER A 50 6.97 23.33 -13.50
N GLU A 51 5.88 23.95 -13.94
CA GLU A 51 5.69 24.18 -15.38
C GLU A 51 6.70 25.16 -15.96
N SER A 52 7.11 26.16 -15.16
CA SER A 52 8.18 27.09 -15.53
C SER A 52 9.54 26.40 -15.74
N SER A 53 9.79 25.25 -15.08
CA SER A 53 10.98 24.43 -15.32
C SER A 53 10.84 23.45 -16.49
N GLY A 54 9.63 23.31 -17.07
CA GLY A 54 9.38 22.46 -18.24
C GLY A 54 9.49 20.95 -17.98
N ASN A 55 9.56 20.50 -16.73
CA ASN A 55 9.75 19.08 -16.38
C ASN A 55 8.46 18.38 -15.87
N ILE A 56 7.37 19.14 -15.73
CA ILE A 56 6.01 18.70 -15.42
C ILE A 56 5.00 19.62 -16.13
N ASN A 57 3.83 19.09 -16.46
CA ASN A 57 2.70 19.81 -17.05
C ASN A 57 1.43 19.47 -16.25
N SER A 58 0.61 20.46 -15.87
CA SER A 58 -0.65 20.23 -15.14
C SER A 58 -1.66 19.36 -15.90
N ASP A 59 -1.58 19.39 -17.23
CA ASP A 59 -2.51 18.69 -18.11
C ASP A 59 -2.13 17.22 -18.32
N GLU A 60 -0.95 16.83 -17.85
CA GLU A 60 -0.41 15.48 -17.97
C GLU A 60 -0.23 14.82 -16.61
N ILE A 61 -0.37 13.49 -16.58
CA ILE A 61 -0.08 12.69 -15.38
C ILE A 61 1.43 12.45 -15.32
N LYS A 62 2.09 13.00 -14.30
CA LYS A 62 3.49 12.69 -14.02
C LYS A 62 3.59 11.44 -13.13
N GLU A 63 4.34 10.44 -13.61
CA GLU A 63 4.57 9.22 -12.85
C GLU A 63 5.82 9.31 -11.96
N PHE A 64 5.70 8.84 -10.73
CA PHE A 64 6.77 8.78 -9.73
C PHE A 64 6.95 7.37 -9.16
N ALA A 65 8.01 7.17 -8.37
CA ALA A 65 8.23 5.93 -7.65
C ALA A 65 7.12 5.70 -6.61
N GLY A 66 6.68 4.45 -6.46
CA GLY A 66 5.51 4.12 -5.65
C GLY A 66 5.78 4.06 -4.13
N ASP A 67 7.04 4.05 -3.72
CA ASP A 67 7.48 4.08 -2.32
C ASP A 67 7.49 5.50 -1.73
N LEU A 68 7.29 6.53 -2.55
CA LEU A 68 7.15 7.91 -2.08
C LEU A 68 5.86 8.10 -1.30
N LYS A 69 5.95 8.91 -0.25
CA LYS A 69 4.86 9.44 0.56
C LYS A 69 4.39 10.78 0.03
N LEU A 70 3.22 11.25 0.45
CA LEU A 70 2.76 12.61 0.11
C LEU A 70 3.69 13.68 0.70
N SER A 71 4.24 13.44 1.89
CA SER A 71 5.21 14.32 2.56
C SER A 71 6.56 14.41 1.86
N ASP A 72 6.90 13.48 0.97
CA ASP A 72 8.15 13.54 0.18
C ASP A 72 8.09 14.63 -0.92
N PHE A 73 6.91 15.19 -1.20
CA PHE A 73 6.71 16.28 -2.16
C PHE A 73 6.85 17.63 -1.45
N GLY A 74 8.09 18.09 -1.28
CA GLY A 74 8.40 19.33 -0.57
C GLY A 74 7.91 20.56 -1.33
N ILE A 75 6.82 21.17 -0.87
CA ILE A 75 6.22 22.36 -1.51
C ILE A 75 7.15 23.57 -1.37
N ARG A 76 7.44 24.23 -2.49
CA ARG A 76 8.28 25.43 -2.48
C ARG A 76 7.43 26.65 -2.09
N ASN A 77 7.92 27.43 -1.13
CA ASN A 77 7.30 28.71 -0.79
C ASN A 77 7.33 29.67 -2.00
N PHE A 78 6.16 30.19 -2.33
CA PHE A 78 5.94 31.23 -3.32
C PHE A 78 6.13 32.59 -2.67
N THR A 79 7.09 33.36 -3.17
CA THR A 79 7.46 34.68 -2.66
C THR A 79 7.17 35.76 -3.69
N ASN A 80 7.05 37.02 -3.25
CA ASN A 80 6.72 38.15 -4.13
C ASN A 80 7.74 38.37 -5.27
N ASN A 81 9.01 38.02 -5.07
CA ASN A 81 10.05 38.05 -6.11
C ASN A 81 9.80 37.09 -7.30
N LEU A 82 8.80 36.20 -7.20
CA LEU A 82 8.34 35.37 -8.31
C LEU A 82 7.31 36.09 -9.18
N LEU A 83 6.87 37.30 -8.82
CA LEU A 83 6.05 38.17 -9.65
C LEU A 83 6.94 39.23 -10.30
N SER A 84 6.58 39.65 -11.51
CA SER A 84 7.31 40.66 -12.28
C SER A 84 6.37 41.82 -12.54
N GLU A 85 6.84 43.06 -12.36
CA GLU A 85 6.05 44.25 -12.67
C GLU A 85 5.64 44.25 -14.15
N ASP A 86 6.59 44.01 -15.08
CA ASP A 86 6.34 43.94 -16.51
C ASP A 86 5.28 42.90 -16.95
N LEU A 87 5.09 41.84 -16.16
CA LEU A 87 4.22 40.72 -16.52
C LEU A 87 2.96 40.63 -15.67
N ASN A 88 3.01 41.03 -14.41
CA ASN A 88 1.99 40.76 -13.41
C ASN A 88 1.34 42.01 -12.82
N PHE A 89 1.77 43.20 -13.25
CA PHE A 89 1.18 44.48 -12.84
C PHE A 89 0.50 45.16 -14.03
N ILE A 90 -0.66 45.77 -13.78
CA ILE A 90 -1.23 46.78 -14.65
C ILE A 90 -1.94 47.82 -13.81
N ASP A 91 -1.86 49.06 -14.26
CA ASP A 91 -2.65 50.17 -13.77
C ASP A 91 -3.24 50.88 -15.00
N ILE A 92 -4.57 50.98 -15.07
CA ILE A 92 -5.26 51.54 -16.24
C ILE A 92 -5.09 53.06 -16.36
N ASP A 93 -4.78 53.72 -15.24
CA ASP A 93 -4.49 55.16 -15.21
C ASP A 93 -3.01 55.45 -15.54
N GLY A 94 -2.22 54.39 -15.76
CA GLY A 94 -0.82 54.46 -16.18
C GLY A 94 0.15 54.70 -15.03
N ASP A 95 -0.25 54.42 -13.80
CA ASP A 95 0.65 54.51 -12.65
C ASP A 95 1.73 53.42 -12.68
N TYR A 96 2.84 53.68 -12.00
CA TYR A 96 3.92 52.72 -11.79
C TYR A 96 3.63 51.86 -10.57
N ALA A 97 4.21 50.66 -10.53
CA ALA A 97 4.19 49.84 -9.33
C ALA A 97 5.01 50.51 -8.21
N ASP A 98 4.66 50.23 -6.95
CA ASP A 98 5.47 50.68 -5.81
C ASP A 98 6.90 50.13 -5.93
N PRO A 99 7.94 50.97 -5.91
CA PRO A 99 9.32 50.55 -6.21
C PRO A 99 9.97 49.72 -5.09
N LEU A 100 9.34 49.61 -3.92
CA LEU A 100 9.83 48.85 -2.78
C LEU A 100 8.97 47.61 -2.49
N ASN A 101 7.65 47.72 -2.66
CA ASN A 101 6.68 46.69 -2.28
C ASN A 101 5.58 46.51 -3.34
N SER A 102 5.97 46.32 -4.60
CA SER A 102 5.06 46.15 -5.74
C SER A 102 4.02 45.05 -5.51
N PHE A 103 4.39 43.96 -4.83
CA PHE A 103 3.50 42.83 -4.56
C PHE A 103 3.53 42.37 -3.10
N THR A 104 2.35 42.00 -2.61
CA THR A 104 2.17 41.23 -1.37
C THR A 104 1.54 39.89 -1.69
N VAL A 105 2.10 38.80 -1.15
CA VAL A 105 1.57 37.44 -1.32
C VAL A 105 1.28 36.80 0.03
N THR A 106 0.23 35.99 0.09
CA THR A 106 -0.07 35.17 1.28
C THR A 106 0.83 33.95 1.37
N THR A 107 0.86 33.30 2.54
CA THR A 107 1.61 32.05 2.74
C THR A 107 1.14 30.98 1.75
N THR A 108 2.10 30.27 1.16
CA THR A 108 1.83 29.13 0.27
C THR A 108 1.08 28.03 1.00
N LYS A 109 -0.05 27.64 0.43
CA LYS A 109 -0.88 26.54 0.91
C LYS A 109 -0.91 25.44 -0.14
N HIS A 110 -1.14 24.23 0.31
CA HIS A 110 -1.35 23.10 -0.58
C HIS A 110 -2.40 22.13 -0.03
N VAL A 111 -3.00 21.36 -0.95
CA VAL A 111 -3.97 20.32 -0.64
C VAL A 111 -3.75 19.15 -1.58
N TRP A 112 -3.69 17.94 -1.02
CA TRP A 112 -3.76 16.70 -1.77
C TRP A 112 -5.20 16.20 -1.86
N SER A 113 -5.59 15.71 -3.04
CA SER A 113 -6.84 14.96 -3.20
C SER A 113 -6.65 13.75 -4.11
N ASP A 114 -7.46 12.72 -3.94
CA ASP A 114 -7.54 11.61 -4.88
C ASP A 114 -8.32 11.98 -6.17
N ALA A 115 -8.43 11.03 -7.10
CA ALA A 115 -9.18 11.21 -8.35
C ALA A 115 -10.69 11.41 -8.13
N ASN A 116 -11.23 10.97 -6.99
CA ASN A 116 -12.63 11.18 -6.61
C ASN A 116 -12.86 12.55 -5.95
N GLY A 117 -11.80 13.32 -5.69
CA GLY A 117 -11.85 14.62 -5.03
C GLY A 117 -11.80 14.55 -3.49
N SER A 118 -11.57 13.37 -2.91
CA SER A 118 -11.42 13.22 -1.47
C SER A 118 -10.10 13.83 -1.02
N VAL A 119 -10.13 14.73 -0.04
CA VAL A 119 -8.92 15.34 0.52
C VAL A 119 -8.13 14.29 1.30
N LEU A 120 -6.81 14.24 1.06
CA LEU A 120 -5.90 13.30 1.71
C LEU A 120 -5.19 14.01 2.86
N THR A 121 -5.31 13.45 4.07
CA THR A 121 -4.74 14.03 5.31
C THR A 121 -3.58 13.22 5.89
N ASP A 122 -3.46 11.94 5.52
CA ASP A 122 -2.35 11.08 5.93
C ASP A 122 -1.17 11.28 4.98
N GLU A 123 -0.30 12.23 5.32
CA GLU A 123 0.84 12.59 4.48
C GLU A 123 1.95 11.52 4.49
N ASP A 124 1.98 10.64 5.50
CA ASP A 124 2.96 9.57 5.65
C ASP A 124 2.63 8.32 4.83
N LYS A 125 1.46 8.30 4.21
CA LYS A 125 1.01 7.19 3.38
C LYS A 125 1.71 7.20 2.02
N ILE A 126 2.29 6.06 1.65
CA ILE A 126 2.90 5.87 0.33
C ILE A 126 1.85 5.92 -0.78
N ILE A 127 2.23 6.40 -1.96
CA ILE A 127 1.30 6.58 -3.10
C ILE A 127 1.13 5.31 -3.95
N GLY A 128 2.09 4.38 -3.89
CA GLY A 128 2.15 3.19 -4.74
C GLY A 128 1.44 1.98 -4.16
N CYS A 129 2.20 0.91 -3.92
CA CYS A 129 1.71 -0.42 -3.62
C CYS A 129 0.81 -0.46 -2.38
N GLY A 130 -0.46 -0.84 -2.56
CA GLY A 130 -1.41 -0.92 -1.45
C GLY A 130 -1.90 0.43 -0.91
N SER A 131 -1.58 1.55 -1.58
CA SER A 131 -2.08 2.85 -1.16
C SER A 131 -3.61 2.92 -1.20
N GLY A 132 -4.22 2.25 -2.18
CA GLY A 132 -5.67 2.26 -2.36
C GLY A 132 -6.22 3.62 -2.82
N PHE A 133 -5.35 4.59 -3.11
CA PHE A 133 -5.77 5.89 -3.60
C PHE A 133 -6.23 5.79 -5.06
N PRO A 134 -7.45 6.26 -5.39
CA PRO A 134 -7.89 6.42 -6.78
C PRO A 134 -6.97 7.39 -7.53
N MET A 135 -6.40 6.94 -8.66
CA MET A 135 -5.43 7.72 -9.43
C MET A 135 -6.05 8.47 -10.63
N PRO A 136 -5.45 9.61 -11.05
CA PRO A 136 -4.28 10.27 -10.46
C PRO A 136 -4.62 11.06 -9.18
N LEU A 137 -3.63 11.21 -8.30
CA LEU A 137 -3.65 12.20 -7.23
C LEU A 137 -3.55 13.60 -7.81
N LYS A 138 -4.15 14.57 -7.11
CA LYS A 138 -4.08 16.00 -7.43
C LYS A 138 -3.40 16.74 -6.29
N LEU A 139 -2.32 17.46 -6.62
CA LEU A 139 -1.66 18.39 -5.72
C LEU A 139 -2.02 19.82 -6.13
N LYS A 140 -2.89 20.47 -5.35
CA LYS A 140 -3.22 21.88 -5.53
C LYS A 140 -2.28 22.74 -4.69
N ILE A 141 -1.56 23.66 -5.30
CA ILE A 141 -0.70 24.65 -4.64
C ILE A 141 -1.26 26.05 -4.94
N TYR A 142 -1.40 26.89 -3.92
CA TYR A 142 -2.01 28.21 -4.11
C TYR A 142 -1.55 29.26 -3.10
N ILE A 143 -1.59 30.51 -3.55
CA ILE A 143 -1.46 31.74 -2.78
C ILE A 143 -2.52 32.74 -3.27
N SER A 144 -2.65 33.85 -2.56
CA SER A 144 -3.31 35.06 -3.06
C SER A 144 -2.29 36.17 -3.17
N ALA A 145 -2.34 36.94 -4.26
CA ALA A 145 -1.47 38.07 -4.51
C ALA A 145 -2.28 39.36 -4.59
N GLN A 146 -1.71 40.44 -4.08
CA GLN A 146 -2.18 41.82 -4.22
C GLN A 146 -1.03 42.64 -4.79
N THR A 147 -1.35 43.62 -5.62
CA THR A 147 -0.37 44.59 -6.11
C THR A 147 -0.59 45.96 -5.50
N ILE A 148 0.50 46.74 -5.45
CA ILE A 148 0.55 48.08 -4.87
C ILE A 148 1.13 49.04 -5.92
N SER A 149 0.39 50.08 -6.25
CA SER A 149 0.85 51.16 -7.13
C SER A 149 1.58 52.25 -6.32
N GLN A 150 2.44 53.02 -6.99
CA GLN A 150 3.23 54.07 -6.36
C GLN A 150 2.34 55.24 -5.89
N TYR A 151 1.27 55.52 -6.64
CA TYR A 151 0.31 56.60 -6.44
C TYR A 151 -1.14 56.07 -6.60
N GLY A 152 -2.11 56.98 -6.61
CA GLY A 152 -3.54 56.65 -6.78
C GLY A 152 -4.28 56.32 -5.48
N ILE A 153 -5.59 56.56 -5.47
CA ILE A 153 -6.51 56.02 -4.45
C ILE A 153 -7.65 55.29 -5.20
N PRO A 154 -7.83 53.98 -4.99
CA PRO A 154 -7.05 53.10 -4.11
C PRO A 154 -5.70 52.69 -4.74
N ASN A 155 -4.61 52.69 -3.94
CA ASN A 155 -3.28 52.26 -4.38
C ASN A 155 -3.01 50.75 -4.26
N LYS A 156 -4.03 49.96 -3.94
CA LYS A 156 -3.92 48.51 -3.74
C LYS A 156 -5.05 47.79 -4.45
N SER A 157 -4.70 46.70 -5.12
CA SER A 157 -5.68 45.79 -5.72
C SER A 157 -6.43 44.98 -4.66
N ASP A 158 -7.49 44.27 -5.03
CA ASP A 158 -7.94 43.14 -4.22
C ASP A 158 -6.96 41.96 -4.30
N TYR A 159 -7.07 41.02 -3.37
CA TYR A 159 -6.31 39.78 -3.42
C TYR A 159 -6.87 38.83 -4.49
N VAL A 160 -6.03 38.45 -5.45
CA VAL A 160 -6.37 37.52 -6.53
C VAL A 160 -5.68 36.17 -6.30
N PRO A 161 -6.38 35.03 -6.43
CA PRO A 161 -5.77 33.72 -6.26
C PRO A 161 -4.83 33.37 -7.42
N ILE A 162 -3.67 32.84 -7.08
CA ILE A 162 -2.71 32.23 -8.01
C ILE A 162 -2.59 30.77 -7.64
N THR A 163 -3.15 29.89 -8.48
CA THR A 163 -3.35 28.46 -8.18
C THR A 163 -2.80 27.59 -9.29
N LYS A 164 -2.15 26.48 -8.90
CA LYS A 164 -1.72 25.42 -9.82
C LYS A 164 -2.14 24.05 -9.28
N VAL A 165 -2.49 23.13 -10.18
CA VAL A 165 -2.89 21.76 -9.82
C VAL A 165 -2.06 20.79 -10.67
N TYR A 166 -1.33 19.89 -10.02
CA TYR A 166 -0.54 18.87 -10.68
C TYR A 166 -1.20 17.50 -10.57
N GLN A 167 -1.14 16.69 -11.62
CA GLN A 167 -1.62 15.31 -11.63
C GLN A 167 -0.44 14.35 -11.44
N ILE A 168 -0.52 13.52 -10.41
CA ILE A 168 0.57 12.68 -9.93
C ILE A 168 0.07 11.25 -9.77
N ALA A 169 0.84 10.27 -10.26
CA ALA A 169 0.53 8.86 -10.06
C ALA A 169 1.80 8.05 -9.76
N PRO A 170 1.72 6.93 -9.05
CA PRO A 170 2.81 5.96 -9.04
C PRO A 170 2.90 5.27 -10.41
N LYS A 171 4.12 4.87 -10.78
CA LYS A 171 4.31 3.87 -11.83
C LYS A 171 3.48 2.63 -11.52
N ALA A 172 2.77 2.13 -12.53
CA ALA A 172 1.92 0.96 -12.38
C ALA A 172 2.74 -0.30 -12.03
N ALA A 173 2.31 -1.02 -10.99
CA ALA A 173 2.96 -2.22 -10.52
C ALA A 173 1.96 -3.22 -9.93
N LEU A 174 2.26 -4.51 -10.12
CA LEU A 174 1.76 -5.59 -9.28
C LEU A 174 2.71 -5.70 -8.09
N CYS A 175 2.16 -5.79 -6.88
CA CYS A 175 2.94 -5.63 -5.66
C CYS A 175 2.96 -6.93 -4.86
N TYR A 176 1.78 -7.39 -4.48
CA TYR A 176 1.64 -8.53 -3.58
C TYR A 176 0.51 -9.47 -3.99
N ALA A 177 0.62 -10.73 -3.60
CA ALA A 177 -0.47 -11.68 -3.58
C ALA A 177 -0.82 -11.96 -2.11
N LYS A 178 -1.99 -11.46 -1.68
CA LYS A 178 -2.45 -11.44 -0.30
C LYS A 178 -3.43 -12.60 -0.03
N PRO A 179 -3.03 -13.65 0.71
CA PRO A 179 -3.97 -14.70 1.12
C PRO A 179 -5.11 -14.11 1.95
N TYR A 180 -6.35 -14.57 1.75
CA TYR A 180 -7.54 -14.03 2.41
C TYR A 180 -7.52 -14.16 3.95
N SER A 181 -6.79 -15.15 4.48
CA SER A 181 -6.51 -15.26 5.92
C SER A 181 -5.82 -14.03 6.51
N THR A 182 -5.03 -13.29 5.72
CA THR A 182 -4.35 -12.05 6.15
C THR A 182 -5.37 -10.95 6.45
N GLU A 183 -6.50 -10.94 5.75
CA GLU A 183 -7.60 -9.99 5.98
C GLU A 183 -8.49 -10.46 7.13
N LYS A 184 -8.88 -11.74 7.15
CA LYS A 184 -9.79 -12.27 8.17
C LYS A 184 -9.15 -12.46 9.53
N ASN A 185 -7.89 -12.86 9.56
CA ASN A 185 -7.11 -13.13 10.76
C ASN A 185 -5.89 -12.20 10.80
N GLY A 186 -6.14 -10.90 10.66
CA GLY A 186 -5.10 -9.87 10.67
C GLY A 186 -4.24 -9.89 11.94
N ASN A 187 -4.76 -10.37 13.08
CA ASN A 187 -4.03 -10.51 14.35
C ASN A 187 -3.19 -11.80 14.46
N TYR A 188 -3.26 -12.69 13.46
CA TYR A 188 -2.63 -14.02 13.47
C TYR A 188 -1.89 -14.30 12.16
N GLN A 189 -1.16 -13.31 11.64
CA GLN A 189 -0.49 -13.45 10.35
C GLN A 189 0.78 -14.30 10.46
N TRP A 190 1.51 -14.18 11.57
CA TRP A 190 2.62 -15.05 11.94
C TRP A 190 2.66 -15.26 13.45
N ILE A 191 3.31 -16.34 13.86
CA ILE A 191 3.61 -16.64 15.25
C ILE A 191 5.11 -16.53 15.44
N GLY A 192 5.51 -15.68 16.38
CA GLY A 192 6.82 -15.74 17.02
C GLY A 192 6.77 -16.69 18.20
N LEU A 193 7.89 -17.33 18.52
CA LEU A 193 7.98 -18.21 19.68
C LEU A 193 9.01 -17.63 20.63
N ILE A 194 8.64 -17.50 21.91
CA ILE A 194 9.52 -17.03 22.98
C ILE A 194 9.86 -18.16 23.95
N PRO A 195 11.12 -18.27 24.41
CA PRO A 195 11.46 -19.23 25.46
C PRO A 195 10.76 -18.81 26.77
N SER A 196 10.03 -19.73 27.39
CA SER A 196 9.49 -19.52 28.74
C SER A 196 10.63 -19.41 29.75
N SER A 197 10.54 -18.45 30.67
CA SER A 197 11.51 -18.27 31.75
C SER A 197 11.45 -19.37 32.83
N SER A 198 10.41 -20.22 32.81
CA SER A 198 10.13 -21.21 33.86
C SER A 198 9.90 -22.65 33.36
N SER A 199 9.94 -22.90 32.05
CA SER A 199 9.74 -24.25 31.47
C SER A 199 10.47 -24.43 30.13
N LYS A 200 10.64 -25.68 29.65
CA LYS A 200 11.08 -25.97 28.26
C LYS A 200 10.00 -25.58 27.21
N GLU A 201 8.94 -24.90 27.63
CA GLU A 201 7.84 -24.49 26.77
C GLU A 201 8.18 -23.17 26.08
N TRP A 202 7.73 -23.04 24.85
CA TRP A 202 7.83 -21.80 24.10
C TRP A 202 6.42 -21.24 23.92
N VAL A 203 6.22 -19.98 24.31
CA VAL A 203 4.91 -19.33 24.21
C VAL A 203 4.80 -18.68 22.83
N GLY A 204 3.66 -18.88 22.17
CA GLY A 204 3.34 -18.21 20.91
C GLY A 204 2.96 -16.76 21.14
N VAL A 205 3.64 -15.84 20.44
CA VAL A 205 3.28 -14.42 20.37
C VAL A 205 2.93 -14.08 18.93
N THR A 206 1.74 -13.54 18.71
CA THR A 206 1.24 -13.28 17.36
C THR A 206 1.63 -11.87 16.92
N ASN A 207 2.04 -11.73 15.67
CA ASN A 207 2.38 -10.45 15.04
C ASN A 207 3.45 -9.59 15.77
N ASP A 208 4.20 -10.17 16.70
CA ASP A 208 5.25 -9.45 17.42
C ASP A 208 6.47 -9.27 16.49
N LYS A 209 6.88 -8.01 16.31
CA LYS A 209 8.01 -7.64 15.45
C LYS A 209 9.34 -8.12 16.01
N LEU A 210 9.47 -8.28 17.34
CA LEU A 210 10.68 -8.83 17.96
C LEU A 210 10.93 -10.28 17.56
N TYR A 211 9.88 -10.99 17.15
CA TYR A 211 9.91 -12.40 16.79
C TYR A 211 9.44 -12.62 15.33
N ALA A 212 9.70 -11.63 14.48
CA ALA A 212 9.44 -11.69 13.04
C ALA A 212 10.46 -12.58 12.30
N THR A 213 11.68 -12.70 12.82
CA THR A 213 12.73 -13.52 12.21
C THR A 213 12.50 -15.01 12.50
N PRO A 214 12.53 -15.87 11.47
CA PRO A 214 12.36 -17.31 11.66
C PRO A 214 13.44 -17.93 12.56
N SER A 215 13.04 -18.76 13.50
CA SER A 215 13.96 -19.55 14.34
C SER A 215 14.34 -20.86 13.63
N PRO A 216 15.62 -21.23 13.56
CA PRO A 216 16.04 -22.52 13.01
C PRO A 216 15.58 -23.71 13.85
N ILE A 217 15.20 -23.50 15.11
CA ILE A 217 14.79 -24.56 16.04
C ILE A 217 13.26 -24.69 16.10
N THR A 218 12.56 -23.56 16.18
CA THR A 218 11.12 -23.54 16.46
C THR A 218 10.27 -23.08 15.26
N GLY A 219 10.90 -22.50 14.23
CA GLY A 219 10.21 -21.91 13.09
C GLY A 219 9.61 -20.55 13.45
N GLY A 220 8.36 -20.33 13.07
CA GLY A 220 7.69 -19.05 13.28
C GLY A 220 8.20 -17.94 12.36
N GLY A 221 7.74 -16.72 12.60
CA GLY A 221 8.12 -15.54 11.82
C GLY A 221 7.72 -15.64 10.35
N TYR A 222 8.43 -14.88 9.51
CA TYR A 222 8.17 -14.82 8.07
C TYR A 222 9.45 -14.59 7.25
N SER A 223 9.44 -15.00 5.98
CA SER A 223 10.55 -14.79 5.06
C SER A 223 10.57 -13.36 4.50
N ALA A 224 11.66 -12.94 3.85
CA ALA A 224 11.73 -11.61 3.24
C ALA A 224 10.74 -11.40 2.07
N ASP A 225 10.16 -12.49 1.57
CA ASP A 225 9.14 -12.49 0.52
C ASP A 225 7.73 -12.20 1.06
N TYR A 226 7.50 -12.35 2.36
CA TYR A 226 6.21 -12.06 2.98
C TYR A 226 6.26 -10.68 3.65
N VAL A 227 5.29 -9.83 3.30
CA VAL A 227 5.13 -8.49 3.86
C VAL A 227 3.87 -8.48 4.72
N PRO A 228 3.99 -8.22 6.03
CA PRO A 228 2.84 -8.09 6.92
C PRO A 228 1.75 -7.18 6.35
N ASN A 229 0.50 -7.60 6.51
CA ASN A 229 -0.75 -7.02 5.99
C ASN A 229 -0.93 -7.08 4.47
N TRP A 230 0.11 -7.44 3.72
CA TRP A 230 0.14 -7.40 2.26
C TRP A 230 0.32 -8.76 1.60
N GLY A 231 0.87 -9.75 2.31
CA GLY A 231 1.08 -11.10 1.78
C GLY A 231 2.41 -11.26 1.07
N PHE A 232 2.49 -12.13 0.07
CA PHE A 232 3.75 -12.43 -0.62
C PHE A 232 4.03 -11.42 -1.74
N LYS A 233 5.28 -11.01 -1.90
CA LYS A 233 5.75 -10.25 -3.06
C LYS A 233 5.47 -11.03 -4.35
N VAL A 234 5.01 -10.34 -5.40
CA VAL A 234 4.77 -10.98 -6.71
C VAL A 234 6.07 -11.40 -7.42
N GLU A 235 7.16 -10.73 -7.10
CA GLU A 235 8.53 -11.11 -7.47
C GLU A 235 9.31 -11.48 -6.19
N PRO A 236 9.20 -12.73 -5.72
CA PRO A 236 9.90 -13.20 -4.54
C PRO A 236 11.40 -13.37 -4.79
N SER A 237 12.21 -13.02 -3.79
CA SER A 237 13.68 -13.14 -3.79
C SER A 237 14.20 -14.40 -3.10
N GLU A 238 13.47 -14.99 -2.14
CA GLU A 238 13.95 -16.13 -1.32
C GLU A 238 13.27 -17.46 -1.67
N SER A 239 12.36 -17.46 -2.64
CA SER A 239 11.52 -18.61 -2.99
C SER A 239 12.03 -19.42 -4.19
N ASN A 240 13.30 -19.22 -4.60
CA ASN A 240 13.95 -19.95 -5.71
C ASN A 240 13.11 -19.93 -7.01
N GLY A 241 12.55 -18.76 -7.35
CA GLY A 241 11.70 -18.58 -8.54
C GLY A 241 10.26 -19.09 -8.41
N LYS A 242 9.87 -19.68 -7.26
CA LYS A 242 8.47 -20.06 -7.00
C LYS A 242 7.65 -18.83 -6.62
N LYS A 243 6.45 -18.71 -7.19
CA LYS A 243 5.47 -17.66 -6.87
C LYS A 243 4.28 -18.24 -6.12
N PHE A 244 3.76 -17.50 -5.16
CA PHE A 244 2.55 -17.88 -4.44
C PHE A 244 1.33 -17.82 -5.38
N PRO A 245 0.36 -18.71 -5.29
CA PRO A 245 0.43 -19.98 -4.56
C PRO A 245 1.11 -21.09 -5.37
N THR A 246 1.84 -21.97 -4.67
CA THR A 246 2.33 -23.25 -5.23
C THR A 246 1.46 -24.43 -4.81
N THR A 247 0.75 -24.27 -3.70
CA THR A 247 -0.22 -25.21 -3.15
C THR A 247 -1.65 -24.71 -3.39
N GLY A 248 -2.66 -25.57 -3.34
CA GLY A 248 -4.03 -25.14 -3.57
C GLY A 248 -5.09 -26.06 -2.99
N PHE A 249 -6.30 -25.53 -2.86
CA PHE A 249 -7.49 -26.26 -2.44
C PHE A 249 -8.75 -25.58 -2.99
N PRO A 250 -9.89 -26.31 -3.12
CA PRO A 250 -11.16 -25.70 -3.50
C PRO A 250 -11.58 -24.60 -2.53
N GLY A 251 -11.91 -23.42 -3.05
CA GLY A 251 -12.28 -22.24 -2.27
C GLY A 251 -11.10 -21.42 -1.74
N ALA A 252 -9.85 -21.77 -2.12
CA ALA A 252 -8.70 -20.95 -1.78
C ALA A 252 -8.82 -19.56 -2.41
N LYS A 253 -8.62 -18.51 -1.60
CA LYS A 253 -8.84 -17.12 -1.98
C LYS A 253 -7.64 -16.23 -1.65
N PHE A 254 -7.25 -15.37 -2.58
CA PHE A 254 -6.24 -14.34 -2.36
C PHE A 254 -6.53 -13.10 -3.19
N GLN A 255 -5.93 -11.97 -2.87
CA GLN A 255 -6.06 -10.73 -3.63
C GLN A 255 -4.72 -10.36 -4.28
N LEU A 256 -4.72 -9.98 -5.55
CA LEU A 256 -3.56 -9.30 -6.14
C LEU A 256 -3.61 -7.82 -5.79
N ILE A 257 -2.57 -7.32 -5.13
CA ILE A 257 -2.43 -5.92 -4.73
C ILE A 257 -1.64 -5.18 -5.79
N VAL A 258 -2.16 -4.05 -6.26
CA VAL A 258 -1.52 -3.16 -7.24
C VAL A 258 -1.06 -1.84 -6.59
N SER A 259 -0.34 -1.03 -7.37
CA SER A 259 -0.09 0.38 -7.04
C SER A 259 -1.31 1.26 -7.32
N GLY A 260 -1.69 2.15 -6.39
CA GLY A 260 -2.91 2.93 -6.49
C GLY A 260 -4.14 2.15 -6.02
N ALA A 261 -5.31 2.45 -6.57
CA ALA A 261 -6.54 1.72 -6.27
C ALA A 261 -6.73 0.52 -7.20
N GLN A 262 -7.34 -0.55 -6.69
CA GLN A 262 -7.74 -1.71 -7.51
C GLN A 262 -8.66 -1.29 -8.67
N SER A 263 -9.49 -0.27 -8.44
CA SER A 263 -10.41 0.29 -9.44
C SER A 263 -9.71 0.97 -10.61
N ASP A 264 -8.41 1.26 -10.52
CA ASP A 264 -7.63 1.86 -11.61
C ASP A 264 -7.24 0.81 -12.68
N TYR A 265 -7.55 -0.46 -12.44
CA TYR A 265 -7.18 -1.58 -13.29
C TYR A 265 -8.41 -2.37 -13.76
N ILE A 266 -8.24 -3.07 -14.87
CA ILE A 266 -9.15 -4.11 -15.36
C ILE A 266 -8.43 -5.44 -15.18
N PHE A 267 -9.01 -6.33 -14.40
CA PHE A 267 -8.48 -7.66 -14.15
C PHE A 267 -9.04 -8.68 -15.14
N SER A 268 -8.19 -9.56 -15.65
CA SER A 268 -8.57 -10.64 -16.58
C SER A 268 -7.72 -11.89 -16.38
N LEU A 269 -8.16 -13.02 -16.95
CA LEU A 269 -7.49 -14.31 -16.90
C LEU A 269 -7.09 -14.76 -18.32
N PRO A 270 -5.99 -14.23 -18.89
CA PRO A 270 -5.52 -14.67 -20.21
C PRO A 270 -5.15 -16.16 -20.26
N ILE A 271 -4.75 -16.77 -19.14
CA ILE A 271 -4.50 -18.21 -19.04
C ILE A 271 -5.24 -18.76 -17.82
N ASN A 272 -6.23 -19.63 -18.06
CA ASN A 272 -7.03 -20.29 -17.03
C ASN A 272 -7.09 -21.80 -17.28
N SER A 273 -5.96 -22.49 -17.14
CA SER A 273 -5.86 -23.92 -17.43
C SER A 273 -6.86 -24.74 -16.59
N GLY A 274 -7.81 -25.39 -17.28
CA GLY A 274 -8.88 -26.18 -16.65
C GLY A 274 -10.11 -25.36 -16.23
N ASN A 275 -10.14 -24.05 -16.48
CA ASN A 275 -11.23 -23.13 -16.13
C ASN A 275 -11.63 -23.18 -14.65
N GLN A 276 -10.65 -23.42 -13.77
CA GLN A 276 -10.88 -23.59 -12.34
C GLN A 276 -10.59 -22.34 -11.50
N VAL A 277 -10.25 -21.23 -12.13
CA VAL A 277 -9.95 -19.97 -11.44
C VAL A 277 -10.93 -18.88 -11.88
N SER A 278 -11.34 -18.03 -10.94
CA SER A 278 -12.04 -16.77 -11.23
C SER A 278 -11.33 -15.59 -10.59
N ILE A 279 -11.52 -14.40 -11.16
CA ILE A 279 -11.07 -13.13 -10.61
C ILE A 279 -12.19 -12.10 -10.64
N ASP A 280 -12.30 -11.26 -9.61
CA ASP A 280 -13.26 -10.15 -9.56
C ASP A 280 -12.62 -8.79 -9.88
N GLN A 281 -13.43 -7.73 -9.87
CA GLN A 281 -13.01 -6.36 -10.17
C GLN A 281 -12.08 -5.77 -9.11
N GLN A 282 -12.06 -6.34 -7.91
CA GLN A 282 -11.21 -5.96 -6.80
C GLN A 282 -9.93 -6.79 -6.76
N GLY A 283 -9.68 -7.62 -7.77
CA GLY A 283 -8.49 -8.46 -7.88
C GLY A 283 -8.48 -9.65 -6.93
N TYR A 284 -9.62 -10.05 -6.36
CA TYR A 284 -9.72 -11.31 -5.62
C TYR A 284 -9.80 -12.48 -6.58
N VAL A 285 -8.93 -13.44 -6.33
CA VAL A 285 -8.77 -14.69 -7.06
C VAL A 285 -9.34 -15.80 -6.20
N ILE A 286 -10.18 -16.66 -6.79
CA ILE A 286 -10.72 -17.86 -6.15
C ILE A 286 -10.35 -19.08 -6.97
N LEU A 287 -9.76 -20.09 -6.33
CA LEU A 287 -9.50 -21.40 -6.91
C LEU A 287 -10.72 -22.30 -6.65
N LYS A 288 -11.56 -22.51 -7.67
CA LYS A 288 -12.79 -23.33 -7.57
C LYS A 288 -12.49 -24.83 -7.60
N GLY A 289 -11.41 -25.21 -8.26
CA GLY A 289 -10.95 -26.58 -8.44
C GLY A 289 -9.49 -26.63 -8.89
N LYS A 290 -8.94 -27.83 -9.10
CA LYS A 290 -7.53 -28.02 -9.44
C LYS A 290 -7.24 -27.53 -10.86
N PRO A 291 -6.41 -26.49 -11.06
CA PRO A 291 -5.99 -26.11 -12.40
C PRO A 291 -5.19 -27.25 -13.06
N THR A 292 -5.33 -27.41 -14.38
CA THR A 292 -4.56 -28.41 -15.14
C THR A 292 -3.15 -27.94 -15.49
N GLY A 293 -2.79 -26.71 -15.10
CA GLY A 293 -1.50 -26.11 -15.40
C GLY A 293 -1.40 -24.68 -14.88
N LYS A 294 -0.49 -23.92 -15.49
CA LYS A 294 -0.21 -22.52 -15.14
C LYS A 294 -1.46 -21.64 -15.31
N VAL A 295 -1.70 -20.78 -14.32
CA VAL A 295 -2.72 -19.73 -14.39
C VAL A 295 -2.01 -18.39 -14.55
N THR A 296 -2.56 -17.48 -15.35
CA THR A 296 -2.05 -16.12 -15.50
C THR A 296 -3.18 -15.13 -15.39
N ILE A 297 -3.02 -14.19 -14.46
CA ILE A 297 -3.88 -13.04 -14.27
C ILE A 297 -3.21 -11.83 -14.89
N ARG A 298 -3.98 -10.97 -15.53
CA ARG A 298 -3.52 -9.69 -16.08
C ARG A 298 -4.27 -8.53 -15.44
N ALA A 299 -3.52 -7.55 -14.95
CA ALA A 299 -4.02 -6.23 -14.57
C ALA A 299 -3.67 -5.22 -15.68
N THR A 300 -4.69 -4.71 -16.37
CA THR A 300 -4.53 -3.68 -17.41
C THR A 300 -4.87 -2.32 -16.81
N LEU A 301 -3.94 -1.38 -16.90
CA LEU A 301 -4.14 -0.04 -16.34
C LEU A 301 -5.16 0.77 -17.17
N LYS A 302 -6.20 1.31 -16.54
CA LYS A 302 -7.27 2.05 -17.25
C LYS A 302 -6.78 3.34 -17.89
N ARG A 303 -5.95 4.12 -17.18
CA ARG A 303 -5.42 5.40 -17.68
C ARG A 303 -4.43 5.24 -18.83
N ASN A 304 -3.86 4.04 -19.01
CA ASN A 304 -3.00 3.70 -20.14
C ASN A 304 -3.08 2.19 -20.43
N PRO A 305 -4.01 1.75 -21.31
CA PRO A 305 -4.25 0.32 -21.59
C PRO A 305 -3.08 -0.44 -22.25
N SER A 306 -2.04 0.28 -22.71
CA SER A 306 -0.80 -0.36 -23.19
C SER A 306 0.01 -0.99 -22.05
N ILE A 307 -0.20 -0.53 -20.81
CA ILE A 307 0.46 -1.08 -19.62
C ILE A 307 -0.36 -2.28 -19.13
N GLN A 308 0.23 -3.46 -19.28
CA GLN A 308 -0.34 -4.74 -18.87
C GLN A 308 0.64 -5.45 -17.94
N LEU A 309 0.16 -5.83 -16.77
CA LEU A 309 0.97 -6.46 -15.72
C LEU A 309 0.46 -7.88 -15.50
N ASP A 310 1.32 -8.88 -15.73
CA ASP A 310 0.96 -10.28 -15.65
C ASP A 310 1.49 -10.94 -14.38
N TYR A 311 0.63 -11.73 -13.73
CA TYR A 311 0.98 -12.59 -12.61
C TYR A 311 0.68 -14.05 -12.93
N SER A 312 1.72 -14.87 -13.01
CA SER A 312 1.59 -16.31 -13.28
C SER A 312 1.94 -17.17 -12.06
N PHE A 313 1.13 -18.20 -11.81
CA PHE A 313 1.33 -19.16 -10.71
C PHE A 313 0.83 -20.55 -11.08
N ASN A 314 1.15 -21.56 -10.27
CA ASN A 314 0.72 -22.95 -10.46
C ASN A 314 0.45 -23.62 -9.10
N PRO A 315 -0.82 -23.71 -8.65
CA PRO A 315 -1.18 -24.15 -7.30
C PRO A 315 -1.41 -25.67 -7.19
N THR A 316 -0.69 -26.48 -7.97
CA THR A 316 -1.00 -27.92 -8.11
C THR A 316 -0.19 -28.84 -7.20
N ASN A 317 0.78 -28.30 -6.44
CA ASN A 317 1.73 -29.13 -5.71
C ASN A 317 1.89 -28.74 -4.22
N PRO A 318 1.15 -29.38 -3.30
CA PRO A 318 0.02 -30.26 -3.56
C PRO A 318 -1.28 -29.47 -3.82
N TRP A 319 -2.19 -30.11 -4.55
CA TRP A 319 -3.61 -29.77 -4.52
C TRP A 319 -4.33 -30.67 -3.51
N VAL A 320 -5.10 -30.06 -2.61
CA VAL A 320 -5.71 -30.77 -1.48
C VAL A 320 -7.19 -30.51 -1.35
N VAL A 321 -7.90 -31.49 -0.80
CA VAL A 321 -9.33 -31.43 -0.50
C VAL A 321 -9.52 -31.61 1.00
N PRO A 322 -9.85 -30.54 1.73
CA PRO A 322 -10.17 -30.64 3.15
C PRO A 322 -11.57 -31.23 3.36
N TYR A 323 -11.78 -31.89 4.51
CA TYR A 323 -13.10 -32.29 4.98
C TYR A 323 -13.32 -31.79 6.41
N ASP A 324 -14.56 -31.40 6.69
CA ASP A 324 -15.05 -31.01 8.01
C ASP A 324 -15.61 -32.26 8.71
N SER A 325 -14.70 -33.10 9.19
CA SER A 325 -15.04 -34.31 9.93
C SER A 325 -13.83 -34.80 10.71
N MET A 326 -13.92 -34.76 12.04
CA MET A 326 -12.96 -35.41 12.90
C MET A 326 -13.23 -36.92 12.89
N ILE A 327 -12.24 -37.70 12.47
CA ILE A 327 -12.33 -39.16 12.34
C ILE A 327 -11.02 -39.83 12.76
N SER A 328 -11.06 -41.14 13.01
CA SER A 328 -9.86 -41.95 13.24
C SER A 328 -8.92 -41.93 12.04
N TYR A 329 -7.66 -42.29 12.26
CA TYR A 329 -6.66 -42.33 11.19
C TYR A 329 -7.05 -43.32 10.08
N GLU A 330 -7.47 -44.53 10.45
CA GLU A 330 -7.86 -45.58 9.50
C GLU A 330 -9.05 -45.11 8.64
N SER A 331 -10.01 -44.43 9.25
CA SER A 331 -11.12 -43.81 8.54
C SER A 331 -10.64 -42.70 7.60
N ALA A 332 -9.65 -41.90 8.00
CA ALA A 332 -9.04 -40.89 7.14
C ALA A 332 -8.32 -41.49 5.93
N VAL A 333 -7.57 -42.57 6.13
CA VAL A 333 -6.92 -43.32 5.03
C VAL A 333 -7.96 -43.86 4.05
N GLN A 334 -9.03 -44.48 4.56
CA GLN A 334 -10.12 -44.98 3.71
C GLN A 334 -10.80 -43.83 2.97
N LYS A 335 -11.08 -42.70 3.65
CA LYS A 335 -11.69 -41.50 3.08
C LYS A 335 -10.86 -40.93 1.93
N CYS A 336 -9.54 -40.87 2.09
CA CYS A 336 -8.62 -40.36 1.08
C CYS A 336 -8.26 -41.39 -0.01
N GLY A 337 -8.64 -42.66 0.16
CA GLY A 337 -8.35 -43.72 -0.81
C GLY A 337 -6.93 -44.29 -0.71
N GLY A 338 -6.25 -44.13 0.43
CA GLY A 338 -4.89 -44.64 0.65
C GLY A 338 -4.03 -43.73 1.53
N VAL A 339 -2.96 -44.28 2.10
CA VAL A 339 -1.99 -43.53 2.91
C VAL A 339 -1.18 -42.56 2.03
N ASP A 340 -0.91 -42.94 0.79
CA ASP A 340 -0.23 -42.12 -0.23
C ASP A 340 -1.06 -40.89 -0.65
N LYS A 341 -2.37 -40.91 -0.38
CA LYS A 341 -3.28 -39.79 -0.60
C LYS A 341 -3.39 -38.85 0.60
N LEU A 342 -2.81 -39.19 1.75
CA LEU A 342 -2.60 -38.24 2.84
C LEU A 342 -1.33 -37.41 2.58
N LEU A 343 -1.23 -36.26 3.24
CA LEU A 343 -0.08 -35.35 3.09
C LEU A 343 0.99 -35.66 4.13
N THR A 344 2.25 -35.46 3.73
CA THR A 344 3.37 -35.46 4.68
C THR A 344 3.36 -34.19 5.52
N ARG A 345 4.05 -34.21 6.66
CA ARG A 345 4.19 -33.02 7.53
C ARG A 345 4.87 -31.88 6.80
N ALA A 346 5.88 -32.18 5.99
CA ALA A 346 6.64 -31.18 5.22
C ALA A 346 5.81 -30.50 4.12
N GLU A 347 4.81 -31.18 3.57
CA GLU A 347 3.86 -30.58 2.62
C GLU A 347 2.87 -29.64 3.31
N LEU A 348 2.51 -29.93 4.55
CA LEU A 348 1.58 -29.12 5.35
C LEU A 348 2.25 -27.92 6.02
N SER A 349 3.45 -28.11 6.57
CA SER A 349 4.18 -27.13 7.37
C SER A 349 5.66 -27.16 7.06
N ASN A 350 6.29 -25.99 7.10
CA ASN A 350 7.75 -25.83 6.99
C ASN A 350 8.42 -25.59 8.35
N SER A 351 7.72 -25.84 9.46
CA SER A 351 8.34 -25.76 10.79
C SER A 351 9.53 -26.72 10.88
N PRO A 352 10.57 -26.43 11.68
CA PRO A 352 11.73 -27.32 11.81
C PRO A 352 11.36 -28.76 12.21
N ARG A 353 10.33 -28.95 13.03
CA ARG A 353 9.80 -30.28 13.37
C ARG A 353 9.13 -31.00 12.20
N ALA A 354 8.54 -30.28 11.24
CA ALA A 354 7.99 -30.90 10.04
C ALA A 354 9.09 -31.50 9.17
N LEU A 355 10.26 -30.84 9.12
CA LEU A 355 11.42 -31.24 8.33
C LEU A 355 12.23 -32.35 9.02
N ASP A 356 12.40 -32.26 10.34
CA ASP A 356 13.11 -33.26 11.15
C ASP A 356 12.47 -33.34 12.54
N TYR A 357 11.54 -34.28 12.70
CA TYR A 357 10.80 -34.43 13.96
C TYR A 357 11.69 -34.91 15.09
N GLU A 358 12.44 -35.98 14.85
CA GLU A 358 13.22 -36.69 15.86
C GLU A 358 14.29 -35.78 16.46
N LYS A 359 14.95 -34.98 15.62
CA LYS A 359 15.95 -34.01 16.09
C LYS A 359 15.35 -32.89 16.94
N ASN A 360 14.13 -32.45 16.64
CA ASN A 360 13.54 -31.24 17.22
C ASN A 360 12.46 -31.49 18.29
N ARG A 361 12.09 -32.75 18.57
CA ARG A 361 11.04 -33.08 19.55
C ARG A 361 11.44 -32.80 21.00
N ASP A 362 12.70 -33.06 21.35
CA ASP A 362 13.20 -33.01 22.73
C ASP A 362 13.81 -31.64 23.11
N ILE A 363 13.98 -30.76 22.10
CA ILE A 363 14.65 -29.45 22.24
C ILE A 363 13.66 -28.39 22.75
N VAL A 364 12.44 -28.40 22.23
CA VAL A 364 11.39 -27.40 22.52
C VAL A 364 10.06 -28.11 22.55
N ILE A 365 9.05 -27.60 23.26
CA ILE A 365 7.68 -28.17 23.26
C ILE A 365 6.81 -27.54 22.15
N SER A 366 7.11 -26.31 21.71
CA SER A 366 6.33 -25.59 20.69
C SER A 366 7.07 -25.39 19.36
N ASN A 367 6.32 -25.36 18.26
CA ASN A 367 6.80 -25.06 16.91
C ASN A 367 5.70 -24.42 16.05
N ALA A 368 6.10 -23.66 15.04
CA ALA A 368 5.17 -23.04 14.10
C ALA A 368 5.76 -23.00 12.69
N TYR A 369 4.91 -22.91 11.66
CA TYR A 369 5.38 -22.60 10.31
C TYR A 369 6.04 -21.22 10.29
N THR A 370 6.93 -21.01 9.34
CA THR A 370 7.38 -19.70 8.89
C THR A 370 6.54 -19.29 7.69
N ARG A 371 6.00 -18.06 7.63
CA ARG A 371 5.31 -17.58 6.41
C ARG A 371 6.31 -17.51 5.25
N LYS A 372 6.26 -18.52 4.38
CA LYS A 372 7.16 -18.72 3.25
C LYS A 372 6.47 -19.58 2.20
N ILE A 373 6.77 -19.32 0.93
CA ILE A 373 6.24 -20.07 -0.22
C ILE A 373 6.77 -21.51 -0.19
N GLY A 374 5.89 -22.49 -0.40
CA GLY A 374 6.26 -23.90 -0.62
C GLY A 374 5.61 -24.96 0.28
N SER A 375 4.86 -24.58 1.33
CA SER A 375 4.05 -25.53 2.12
C SER A 375 2.66 -24.96 2.38
N LEU A 376 1.65 -25.83 2.46
CA LEU A 376 0.24 -25.44 2.44
C LEU A 376 -0.11 -24.38 3.50
N PHE A 377 0.11 -24.67 4.79
CA PHE A 377 -0.29 -23.75 5.85
C PHE A 377 0.62 -22.52 5.95
N ALA A 378 1.88 -22.61 5.53
CA ALA A 378 2.77 -21.44 5.47
C ALA A 378 2.35 -20.42 4.39
N GLU A 379 1.89 -20.94 3.24
CA GLU A 379 1.37 -20.11 2.15
C GLU A 379 0.04 -19.48 2.54
N TRP A 380 -0.93 -20.31 2.90
CA TRP A 380 -2.30 -19.86 3.13
C TRP A 380 -2.55 -19.32 4.54
N GLY A 381 -1.65 -19.53 5.50
CA GLY A 381 -1.78 -19.02 6.87
C GLY A 381 -2.88 -19.71 7.65
N TRP A 382 -3.66 -18.93 8.40
CA TRP A 382 -4.75 -19.42 9.25
C TRP A 382 -5.88 -20.06 8.43
N THR A 383 -5.77 -21.37 8.15
CA THR A 383 -6.56 -22.03 7.11
C THR A 383 -7.83 -22.66 7.69
N THR A 384 -8.84 -21.82 7.91
CA THR A 384 -10.12 -22.14 8.57
C THR A 384 -11.31 -21.86 7.65
N ARG A 385 -12.51 -22.34 8.02
CA ARG A 385 -13.75 -22.02 7.30
C ARG A 385 -13.98 -20.51 7.19
N SER A 386 -13.82 -19.76 8.29
CA SER A 386 -13.94 -18.29 8.29
C SER A 386 -12.94 -17.59 7.36
N SER A 387 -11.72 -18.11 7.25
CA SER A 387 -10.69 -17.56 6.36
C SER A 387 -10.86 -17.97 4.91
N TYR A 388 -11.59 -19.05 4.63
CA TYR A 388 -11.83 -19.57 3.29
C TYR A 388 -13.26 -20.12 3.20
N PRO A 389 -14.30 -19.27 3.12
CA PRO A 389 -15.69 -19.69 3.30
C PRO A 389 -16.23 -20.65 2.24
N GLU A 390 -15.60 -20.70 1.07
CA GLU A 390 -15.95 -21.59 -0.04
C GLU A 390 -15.24 -22.96 0.05
N SER A 391 -14.32 -23.12 0.99
CA SER A 391 -13.61 -24.38 1.26
C SER A 391 -14.33 -25.22 2.31
N LYS A 392 -13.91 -26.47 2.47
CA LYS A 392 -14.38 -27.38 3.52
C LYS A 392 -13.41 -27.50 4.71
N TRP A 393 -12.64 -26.44 4.98
CA TRP A 393 -11.81 -26.39 6.19
C TRP A 393 -12.69 -26.39 7.44
N GLN A 394 -12.16 -26.96 8.53
CA GLN A 394 -12.77 -26.87 9.85
C GLN A 394 -12.71 -25.42 10.36
N GLU A 395 -13.71 -24.98 11.12
CA GLU A 395 -13.59 -23.75 11.90
C GLU A 395 -12.66 -23.96 13.10
N TYR A 396 -11.93 -22.91 13.49
CA TYR A 396 -11.10 -22.99 14.68
C TYR A 396 -11.94 -22.85 15.96
N PHE A 397 -11.79 -23.80 16.88
CA PHE A 397 -12.28 -23.70 18.24
C PHE A 397 -11.09 -23.84 19.20
N PRO A 398 -10.94 -22.93 20.18
CA PRO A 398 -9.88 -23.05 21.17
C PRO A 398 -10.10 -24.25 22.10
N PRO A 399 -9.07 -24.66 22.86
CA PRO A 399 -9.21 -25.67 23.90
C PRO A 399 -10.39 -25.35 24.85
N PRO A 400 -11.12 -26.38 25.32
CA PRO A 400 -10.83 -27.81 25.19
C PRO A 400 -11.25 -28.43 23.83
N ASN A 401 -12.06 -27.74 23.03
CA ASN A 401 -12.65 -28.28 21.79
C ASN A 401 -11.74 -28.06 20.57
N PHE A 402 -10.45 -28.35 20.70
CA PHE A 402 -9.50 -28.01 19.65
C PHE A 402 -9.61 -28.98 18.45
N VAL A 403 -10.16 -28.48 17.34
CA VAL A 403 -10.47 -29.24 16.12
C VAL A 403 -9.53 -28.95 14.93
N GLY A 404 -8.47 -28.16 15.12
CA GLY A 404 -7.59 -27.71 14.04
C GLY A 404 -6.53 -28.72 13.58
N ARG A 405 -6.67 -30.01 13.90
CA ARG A 405 -5.64 -31.05 13.67
C ARG A 405 -5.92 -31.82 12.39
N TYR A 406 -4.90 -31.98 11.55
CA TYR A 406 -4.99 -32.74 10.31
C TYR A 406 -4.02 -33.91 10.33
N TRP A 407 -4.52 -35.09 9.95
CA TRP A 407 -3.72 -36.30 9.86
C TRP A 407 -2.62 -36.17 8.81
N THR A 408 -1.46 -36.76 9.08
CA THR A 408 -0.37 -36.88 8.10
C THR A 408 -0.18 -38.32 7.67
N SER A 409 0.44 -38.55 6.51
CA SER A 409 0.74 -39.91 6.03
C SER A 409 1.80 -40.62 6.88
N GLU A 410 2.54 -39.90 7.71
CA GLU A 410 3.70 -40.40 8.46
C GLU A 410 3.33 -40.91 9.86
N LYS A 411 4.02 -41.99 10.27
CA LYS A 411 4.07 -42.46 11.66
C LYS A 411 5.51 -42.51 12.13
N ARG A 412 5.71 -42.41 13.44
CA ARG A 412 7.00 -42.71 14.08
C ARG A 412 7.27 -44.20 14.11
N ALA A 413 8.53 -44.57 14.31
CA ALA A 413 8.97 -45.96 14.45
C ALA A 413 8.29 -46.68 15.64
N ASP A 414 7.91 -45.93 16.67
CA ASP A 414 7.17 -46.43 17.84
C ASP A 414 5.65 -46.50 17.64
N GLY A 415 5.15 -46.22 16.42
CA GLY A 415 3.74 -46.24 16.07
C GLY A 415 2.96 -44.97 16.40
N THR A 416 3.61 -43.95 16.98
CA THR A 416 2.99 -42.65 17.27
C THR A 416 2.57 -41.94 15.99
N TRP A 417 1.35 -41.44 15.98
CA TRP A 417 0.76 -40.72 14.85
C TRP A 417 1.13 -39.25 14.86
N LEU A 418 1.28 -38.65 13.69
CA LEU A 418 1.64 -37.24 13.56
C LEU A 418 0.51 -36.44 12.92
N VAL A 419 0.30 -35.24 13.45
CA VAL A 419 -0.72 -34.30 12.99
C VAL A 419 -0.13 -32.91 12.80
N VAL A 420 -0.74 -32.11 11.92
CA VAL A 420 -0.37 -30.71 11.72
C VAL A 420 -1.57 -29.82 11.96
N HIS A 421 -1.34 -28.70 12.64
CA HIS A 421 -2.37 -27.71 12.90
C HIS A 421 -2.54 -26.75 11.71
N ASN A 422 -3.78 -26.49 11.28
CA ASN A 422 -4.08 -25.62 10.15
C ASN A 422 -3.91 -24.11 10.40
N HIS A 423 -3.77 -23.70 11.66
CA HIS A 423 -3.73 -22.28 12.04
C HIS A 423 -2.29 -21.75 12.18
N ASP A 424 -1.39 -22.54 12.76
CA ASP A 424 -0.02 -22.18 13.07
C ASP A 424 1.03 -23.14 12.47
N GLY A 425 0.61 -24.23 11.83
CA GLY A 425 1.52 -25.25 11.30
C GLY A 425 2.28 -26.02 12.36
N PHE A 426 1.82 -25.99 13.61
CA PHE A 426 2.38 -26.78 14.70
C PHE A 426 2.33 -28.26 14.34
N VAL A 427 3.40 -28.99 14.68
CA VAL A 427 3.52 -30.42 14.39
C VAL A 427 3.37 -31.15 15.71
N GLY A 428 2.20 -31.75 15.88
CA GLY A 428 1.82 -32.51 17.05
C GLY A 428 1.95 -34.00 16.85
N HIS A 429 1.64 -34.73 17.91
CA HIS A 429 1.63 -36.18 17.89
C HIS A 429 0.53 -36.74 18.78
N TYR A 430 0.08 -37.95 18.45
CA TYR A 430 -0.82 -38.75 19.27
C TYR A 430 -0.17 -40.11 19.56
N PRO A 431 -0.30 -40.65 20.79
CA PRO A 431 0.36 -41.89 21.17
C PRO A 431 -0.07 -43.07 20.28
N ALA A 432 0.73 -44.15 20.23
CA ALA A 432 0.47 -45.26 19.31
C ALA A 432 -0.90 -45.94 19.48
N ASN A 433 -1.45 -45.95 20.72
CA ASN A 433 -2.78 -46.46 21.03
C ASN A 433 -3.92 -45.46 20.78
N ALA A 434 -3.61 -44.28 20.22
CA ALA A 434 -4.55 -43.19 20.03
C ALA A 434 -5.45 -43.31 18.80
N ALA A 435 -5.16 -44.21 17.86
CA ALA A 435 -5.84 -44.27 16.55
C ALA A 435 -7.37 -44.37 16.69
N ASP A 436 -7.83 -45.06 17.74
CA ASP A 436 -9.25 -45.29 18.03
C ASP A 436 -9.85 -44.29 19.05
N ILE A 437 -9.03 -43.44 19.67
CA ILE A 437 -9.42 -42.56 20.80
C ILE A 437 -9.36 -41.09 20.42
N PHE A 438 -8.42 -40.70 19.56
CA PHE A 438 -8.20 -39.33 19.15
C PHE A 438 -8.59 -39.15 17.69
N GLU A 439 -9.36 -38.10 17.43
CA GLU A 439 -9.79 -37.78 16.09
C GLU A 439 -8.93 -36.65 15.49
N GLY A 440 -8.87 -36.66 14.17
CA GLY A 440 -8.25 -35.63 13.35
C GLY A 440 -8.99 -35.50 12.03
N ASN A 441 -8.80 -34.38 11.35
CA ASN A 441 -9.45 -34.13 10.07
C ASN A 441 -8.64 -34.79 8.94
N PRO A 442 -9.31 -35.44 7.98
CA PRO A 442 -8.65 -35.94 6.78
C PRO A 442 -8.39 -34.76 5.83
N LEU A 443 -7.22 -34.80 5.20
CA LEU A 443 -6.84 -33.87 4.14
C LEU A 443 -6.26 -34.69 3.00
N CYS A 444 -7.02 -34.78 1.93
CA CYS A 444 -6.71 -35.71 0.84
C CYS A 444 -6.04 -34.97 -0.31
N ARG A 445 -5.01 -35.58 -0.89
CA ARG A 445 -4.39 -35.15 -2.14
C ARG A 445 -5.27 -35.59 -3.30
N GLU A 446 -5.52 -34.68 -4.24
CA GLU A 446 -6.16 -34.99 -5.52
C GLU A 446 -5.15 -35.39 -6.58
#